data_AF-A0A1X7LNA0-F1
#
_entry.id   AF-A0A1X7LNA0-F1
#
_cell.length_a   1.000
_cell.length_b   1.000
_cell.length_c   1.000
_cell.angle_alpha   90.00
_cell.angle_beta   90.00
_cell.angle_gamma   90.00
#
_symmetry.space_group_name_H-M   'P 1'
#
loop_
_entity.id
_entity.type
_entity.pdbx_description
1 polymer ?
#
loop_
_entity_poly.entity_id
_entity_poly.type
_entity_poly.pdbx_seq_one_letter_code
_entity_poly.pdbx_strand_id
1 'polypeptide(L)'
;MSDRMKYRGLKIIFAVTLVLMTIIIINNVDEASAQTKSFERSEERVKSIQAASERYFTSIMHSNHSDGTPLVGFNITNIEEVSRNEAKIKVVLTYGDGLGDTPETEYRLRLSSGQYEVQQQINVFKLDARTNSFSNDVISTPGNPSANSYSVQTQKN
;
A
#
# COMPACT_ATOMS: atom_id res chain seq x y z
N MET A 1 -27.05 72.09 1.85
CA MET A 1 -25.64 71.69 1.57
C MET A 1 -25.21 70.58 2.54
N SER A 2 -26.02 69.52 2.72
CA SER A 2 -25.84 68.52 3.81
C SER A 2 -26.04 67.05 3.37
N ASP A 3 -26.14 66.76 2.06
CA ASP A 3 -26.34 65.39 1.56
C ASP A 3 -25.08 64.74 0.97
N ARG A 4 -24.05 65.52 0.65
CA ARG A 4 -22.83 64.99 0.02
C ARG A 4 -21.88 64.26 0.99
N MET A 5 -22.06 64.40 2.30
CA MET A 5 -21.23 63.69 3.29
C MET A 5 -21.71 62.27 3.58
N LYS A 6 -23.02 61.97 3.47
CA LYS A 6 -23.55 60.62 3.76
C LYS A 6 -23.12 59.57 2.72
N TYR A 7 -23.00 59.98 1.46
CA TYR A 7 -22.60 59.09 0.37
C TYR A 7 -21.11 58.69 0.36
N ARG A 8 -20.24 59.46 1.03
CA ARG A 8 -18.80 59.13 1.10
C ARG A 8 -18.52 58.05 2.15
N GLY A 9 -19.22 58.09 3.29
CA GLY A 9 -19.14 57.04 4.32
C GLY A 9 -19.67 55.69 3.81
N LEU A 10 -20.80 55.69 3.09
CA LEU A 10 -21.40 54.47 2.57
C LEU A 10 -20.54 53.75 1.52
N LYS A 11 -19.85 54.52 0.65
CA LYS A 11 -18.92 53.95 -0.35
C LYS A 11 -17.68 53.31 0.28
N ILE A 12 -17.17 53.86 1.37
CA ILE A 12 -16.02 53.31 2.10
C ILE A 12 -16.41 51.99 2.78
N ILE A 13 -17.59 51.95 3.41
CA ILE A 13 -18.09 50.73 4.06
C ILE A 13 -18.25 49.60 3.04
N PHE A 14 -18.83 49.89 1.87
CA PHE A 14 -19.01 48.90 0.80
C PHE A 14 -17.68 48.37 0.23
N ALA A 15 -16.67 49.24 0.09
CA ALA A 15 -15.35 48.82 -0.38
C ALA A 15 -14.65 47.90 0.64
N VAL A 16 -14.75 48.20 1.93
CA VAL A 16 -14.13 47.39 3.00
C VAL A 16 -14.78 46.02 3.12
N THR A 17 -16.11 45.91 3.03
CA THR A 17 -16.79 44.60 3.07
C THR A 17 -16.46 43.74 1.85
N LEU A 18 -16.30 44.34 0.66
CA LEU A 18 -15.98 43.61 -0.56
C LEU A 18 -14.53 43.05 -0.54
N VAL A 19 -13.59 43.80 0.05
CA VAL A 19 -12.21 43.34 0.30
C VAL A 19 -12.18 42.22 1.34
N LEU A 20 -12.94 42.34 2.43
CA LEU A 20 -13.01 41.29 3.45
C LEU A 20 -13.62 39.99 2.92
N MET A 21 -14.67 40.07 2.11
CA MET A 21 -15.27 38.91 1.43
C MET A 21 -14.28 38.21 0.48
N THR A 22 -13.48 38.97 -0.28
CA THR A 22 -12.48 38.37 -1.18
C THR A 22 -11.35 37.69 -0.42
N ILE A 23 -10.89 38.23 0.72
CA ILE A 23 -9.87 37.59 1.57
C ILE A 23 -10.37 36.24 2.12
N ILE A 24 -11.62 36.17 2.56
CA ILE A 24 -12.22 34.92 3.09
C ILE A 24 -12.34 33.85 1.98
N ILE A 25 -12.70 34.24 0.76
CA ILE A 25 -12.81 33.28 -0.36
C ILE A 25 -11.45 32.72 -0.75
N ILE A 26 -10.40 33.55 -0.79
CA ILE A 26 -9.03 33.11 -1.14
C ILE A 26 -8.51 32.09 -0.12
N ASN A 27 -8.66 32.35 1.19
CA ASN A 27 -8.17 31.43 2.22
C ASN A 27 -8.91 30.07 2.21
N ASN A 28 -10.19 30.02 1.82
CA ASN A 28 -10.94 28.76 1.76
C ASN A 28 -10.62 27.91 0.51
N VAL A 29 -10.19 28.54 -0.59
CA VAL A 29 -9.85 27.82 -1.84
C VAL A 29 -8.51 27.08 -1.71
N ASP A 30 -7.56 27.65 -0.98
CA ASP A 30 -6.24 27.02 -0.79
C ASP A 30 -6.33 25.71 0.02
N GLU A 31 -7.16 25.66 1.07
CA GLU A 31 -7.36 24.46 1.89
C GLU A 31 -8.07 23.34 1.11
N ALA A 32 -9.11 23.66 0.33
CA ALA A 32 -9.82 22.68 -0.49
C ALA A 32 -8.93 22.08 -1.60
N SER A 33 -8.02 22.87 -2.17
CA SER A 33 -7.08 22.42 -3.21
C SER A 33 -5.96 21.51 -2.68
N ALA A 34 -5.54 21.72 -1.43
CA ALA A 34 -4.54 20.88 -0.78
C ALA A 34 -5.11 19.50 -0.43
N GLN A 35 -6.38 19.45 -0.02
CA GLN A 35 -7.04 18.21 0.37
C GLN A 35 -7.28 17.27 -0.82
N THR A 36 -7.74 17.82 -1.95
CA THR A 36 -7.96 17.07 -3.20
C THR A 36 -6.66 16.49 -3.77
N LYS A 37 -5.58 17.28 -3.79
CA LYS A 37 -4.25 16.81 -4.24
C LYS A 37 -3.68 15.70 -3.35
N SER A 38 -3.97 15.70 -2.05
CA SER A 38 -3.47 14.66 -1.15
C SER A 38 -4.20 13.33 -1.35
N PHE A 39 -5.51 13.40 -1.62
CA PHE A 39 -6.38 12.24 -1.83
C PHE A 39 -6.10 11.56 -3.18
N GLU A 40 -6.04 12.31 -4.28
CA GLU A 40 -5.69 11.75 -5.61
C GLU A 40 -4.30 11.10 -5.61
N ARG A 41 -3.34 11.73 -4.92
CA ARG A 41 -1.99 11.18 -4.78
C ARG A 41 -1.96 9.88 -3.96
N SER A 42 -2.92 9.64 -3.08
CA SER A 42 -3.02 8.37 -2.34
C SER A 42 -3.60 7.27 -3.21
N GLU A 43 -4.64 7.55 -4.00
CA GLU A 43 -5.22 6.55 -4.90
C GLU A 43 -4.24 6.08 -5.99
N GLU A 44 -3.48 7.00 -6.59
CA GLU A 44 -2.45 6.64 -7.56
C GLU A 44 -1.37 5.75 -6.95
N ARG A 45 -1.01 5.99 -5.69
CA ARG A 45 -0.03 5.18 -4.97
C ARG A 45 -0.57 3.80 -4.66
N VAL A 46 -1.80 3.68 -4.16
CA VAL A 46 -2.44 2.39 -3.93
C VAL A 46 -2.52 1.58 -5.23
N LYS A 47 -2.92 2.19 -6.35
CA LYS A 47 -2.92 1.54 -7.67
C LYS A 47 -1.53 1.08 -8.11
N SER A 48 -0.51 1.89 -7.86
CA SER A 48 0.88 1.52 -8.17
C SER A 48 1.38 0.35 -7.32
N ILE A 49 1.07 0.34 -6.03
CA ILE A 49 1.40 -0.76 -5.10
C ILE A 49 0.69 -2.04 -5.54
N GLN A 50 -0.59 -1.95 -5.88
CA GLN A 50 -1.37 -3.08 -6.37
C GLN A 50 -0.77 -3.66 -7.65
N ALA A 51 -0.51 -2.82 -8.66
CA ALA A 51 0.07 -3.26 -9.93
C ALA A 51 1.46 -3.91 -9.77
N ALA A 52 2.29 -3.38 -8.86
CA ALA A 52 3.58 -3.97 -8.52
C ALA A 52 3.43 -5.36 -7.89
N SER A 53 2.49 -5.49 -6.96
CA SER A 53 2.18 -6.74 -6.27
C SER A 53 1.66 -7.81 -7.24
N GLU A 54 0.68 -7.44 -8.07
CA GLU A 54 0.11 -8.33 -9.09
C GLU A 54 1.17 -8.80 -10.07
N ARG A 55 2.04 -7.90 -10.54
CA ARG A 55 3.16 -8.26 -11.43
C ARG A 55 4.10 -9.26 -10.77
N TYR A 56 4.44 -9.05 -9.50
CA TYR A 56 5.34 -9.93 -8.75
C TYR A 56 4.75 -11.34 -8.60
N PHE A 57 3.52 -11.48 -8.08
CA PHE A 57 2.92 -12.80 -7.89
C PHE A 57 2.57 -13.49 -9.21
N THR A 58 2.15 -12.74 -10.22
CA THR A 58 1.95 -13.27 -11.57
C THR A 58 3.27 -13.80 -12.15
N SER A 59 4.39 -13.13 -11.91
CA SER A 59 5.71 -13.61 -12.34
C SER A 59 6.09 -14.92 -11.66
N ILE A 60 5.75 -15.08 -10.37
CA ILE A 60 5.99 -16.34 -9.64
C ILE A 60 5.10 -17.46 -10.20
N MET A 61 3.83 -17.20 -10.48
CA MET A 61 2.93 -18.20 -11.08
C MET A 61 3.43 -18.72 -12.43
N HIS A 62 4.07 -17.86 -13.23
CA HIS A 62 4.66 -18.26 -14.52
C HIS A 62 6.08 -18.82 -14.41
N SER A 63 6.68 -18.80 -13.22
CA SER A 63 8.02 -19.36 -13.03
C SER A 63 7.94 -20.89 -13.03
N ASN A 64 8.61 -21.54 -13.99
CA ASN A 64 8.70 -22.99 -14.08
C ASN A 64 9.78 -23.52 -13.11
N HIS A 65 9.58 -23.31 -11.81
CA HIS A 65 10.48 -23.89 -10.83
C HIS A 65 10.16 -25.38 -10.64
N SER A 66 11.13 -26.24 -10.96
CA SER A 66 11.04 -27.70 -10.86
C SER A 66 11.04 -28.23 -9.41
N ASP A 67 11.22 -27.34 -8.43
CA ASP A 67 11.72 -27.69 -7.11
C ASP A 67 10.67 -27.45 -5.98
N GLY A 68 9.39 -27.36 -6.31
CA GLY A 68 8.34 -27.15 -5.31
C GLY A 68 6.92 -27.15 -5.85
N THR A 69 5.94 -26.94 -4.96
CA THR A 69 4.54 -26.81 -5.34
C THR A 69 4.31 -25.49 -6.09
N PRO A 70 3.69 -25.52 -7.28
CA PRO A 70 3.45 -24.31 -8.06
C PRO A 70 2.41 -23.40 -7.37
N LEU A 71 2.64 -22.09 -7.45
CA LEU A 71 1.63 -21.09 -7.11
C LEU A 71 0.59 -21.04 -8.23
N VAL A 72 -0.68 -21.25 -7.90
CA VAL A 72 -1.79 -21.29 -8.89
C VAL A 72 -2.76 -20.13 -8.74
N GLY A 73 -2.68 -19.37 -7.65
CA GLY A 73 -3.50 -18.18 -7.43
C GLY A 73 -2.99 -17.34 -6.27
N PHE A 74 -3.45 -16.08 -6.22
CA PHE A 74 -3.22 -15.17 -5.11
C PHE A 74 -4.39 -14.21 -4.98
N ASN A 75 -4.61 -13.69 -3.77
CA ASN A 75 -5.58 -12.65 -3.48
C ASN A 75 -4.97 -11.60 -2.55
N ILE A 76 -4.95 -10.34 -2.98
CA ILE A 76 -4.48 -9.22 -2.16
C ILE A 76 -5.66 -8.75 -1.30
N THR A 77 -5.60 -9.01 0.00
CA THR A 77 -6.69 -8.74 0.94
C THR A 77 -6.59 -7.36 1.58
N ASN A 78 -5.39 -6.78 1.64
CA ASN A 78 -5.16 -5.46 2.22
C ASN A 78 -3.95 -4.77 1.56
N ILE A 79 -4.02 -3.44 1.46
CA ILE A 79 -2.92 -2.57 1.05
C ILE A 79 -2.85 -1.43 2.08
N GLU A 80 -1.68 -1.25 2.68
CA GLU A 80 -1.38 -0.23 3.68
C GLU A 80 -0.16 0.59 3.25
N GLU A 81 -0.33 1.89 3.06
CA GLU A 81 0.80 2.82 2.90
C GLU A 81 1.45 3.09 4.25
N VAL A 82 2.69 2.64 4.46
CA VAL A 82 3.44 2.88 5.70
C VAL A 82 4.16 4.22 5.65
N SER A 83 4.75 4.54 4.50
CA SER A 83 5.43 5.81 4.25
C SER A 83 5.44 6.13 2.76
N ARG A 84 6.02 7.27 2.37
CA ARG A 84 6.15 7.63 0.95
C ARG A 84 6.91 6.57 0.12
N ASN A 85 7.79 5.80 0.75
CA ASN A 85 8.69 4.86 0.07
C ASN A 85 8.46 3.40 0.49
N GLU A 86 7.46 3.13 1.33
CA GLU A 86 7.22 1.81 1.89
C GLU A 86 5.72 1.56 2.00
N ALA A 87 5.30 0.37 1.58
CA ALA A 87 3.95 -0.12 1.73
C ALA A 87 3.97 -1.56 2.25
N LYS A 88 2.86 -1.97 2.83
CA LYS A 88 2.58 -3.35 3.20
C LYS A 88 1.37 -3.81 2.42
N ILE A 89 1.39 -5.08 2.05
CA ILE A 89 0.21 -5.76 1.53
C ILE A 89 0.00 -7.00 2.35
N LYS A 90 -1.25 -7.45 2.38
CA LYS A 90 -1.58 -8.78 2.87
C LYS A 90 -2.10 -9.62 1.73
N VAL A 91 -1.61 -10.84 1.65
CA VAL A 91 -1.85 -11.73 0.51
C VAL A 91 -2.19 -13.11 1.03
N VAL A 92 -3.22 -13.70 0.44
CA VAL A 92 -3.55 -15.12 0.54
C VAL A 92 -3.03 -15.79 -0.73
N LEU A 93 -2.25 -16.85 -0.59
CA LEU A 93 -1.68 -17.61 -1.71
C LEU A 93 -2.37 -18.96 -1.83
N THR A 94 -2.61 -19.39 -3.06
CA THR A 94 -3.17 -20.70 -3.37
C THR A 94 -2.13 -21.52 -4.12
N TYR A 95 -1.75 -22.65 -3.56
CA TYR A 95 -0.78 -23.57 -4.16
C TYR A 95 -1.48 -24.77 -4.80
N GLY A 96 -0.84 -25.36 -5.82
CA GLY A 96 -1.35 -26.54 -6.54
C GLY A 96 -1.25 -27.87 -5.78
N ASP A 97 -1.03 -27.86 -4.46
CA ASP A 97 -0.92 -29.06 -3.61
C ASP A 97 -2.29 -29.62 -3.18
N GLY A 98 -3.37 -28.89 -3.43
CA GLY A 98 -4.71 -29.28 -3.00
C GLY A 98 -4.99 -29.06 -1.51
N LEU A 99 -4.11 -28.38 -0.78
CA LEU A 99 -4.31 -28.03 0.63
C LEU A 99 -5.20 -26.80 0.81
N GLY A 100 -5.43 -26.04 -0.27
CA GLY A 100 -6.25 -24.85 -0.30
C GLY A 100 -5.42 -23.58 -0.12
N ASP A 101 -6.07 -22.56 0.43
CA ASP A 101 -5.48 -21.25 0.63
C ASP A 101 -4.57 -21.22 1.86
N THR A 102 -3.40 -20.59 1.70
CA THR A 102 -2.50 -20.29 2.82
C THR A 102 -3.09 -19.21 3.73
N PRO A 103 -2.61 -19.10 4.98
CA PRO A 103 -2.92 -17.96 5.83
C PRO A 103 -2.55 -16.65 5.16
N GLU A 104 -3.34 -15.63 5.47
CA GLU A 104 -3.00 -14.26 5.12
C GLU A 104 -1.57 -13.92 5.59
N THR A 105 -0.75 -13.47 4.66
CA THR A 105 0.67 -13.21 4.88
C THR A 105 1.01 -11.78 4.49
N GLU A 106 1.74 -11.08 5.36
CA GLU A 106 2.20 -9.72 5.10
C GLU A 106 3.43 -9.73 4.19
N TYR A 107 3.41 -8.91 3.14
CA TYR A 107 4.56 -8.61 2.30
C TYR A 107 4.88 -7.13 2.35
N ARG A 108 6.16 -6.79 2.33
CA ARG A 108 6.62 -5.39 2.25
C ARG A 108 6.98 -5.01 0.82
N LEU A 109 6.61 -3.81 0.43
CA LEU A 109 7.04 -3.18 -0.82
C LEU A 109 7.87 -1.95 -0.52
N ARG A 110 8.90 -1.74 -1.32
CA ARG A 110 9.75 -0.55 -1.26
C ARG A 110 9.76 0.16 -2.60
N LEU A 111 9.68 1.48 -2.56
CA LEU A 111 9.85 2.30 -3.74
C LEU A 111 11.32 2.30 -4.15
N SER A 112 11.60 1.77 -5.34
CA SER A 112 12.92 1.63 -5.94
C SER A 112 12.84 2.16 -7.37
N SER A 113 13.71 3.12 -7.74
CA SER A 113 13.75 3.69 -9.09
C SER A 113 12.40 4.20 -9.63
N GLY A 114 11.52 4.69 -8.74
CA GLY A 114 10.20 5.21 -9.10
C GLY A 114 9.09 4.16 -9.25
N GLN A 115 9.36 2.89 -8.94
CA GLN A 115 8.36 1.82 -8.92
C GLN A 115 8.39 1.08 -7.59
N TYR A 116 7.24 0.61 -7.13
CA TYR A 116 7.20 -0.28 -5.97
C TYR A 116 7.70 -1.67 -6.37
N GLU A 117 8.50 -2.27 -5.50
CA GLU A 117 9.01 -3.63 -5.65
C GLU A 117 8.72 -4.42 -4.38
N VAL A 118 8.20 -5.63 -4.53
CA VAL A 118 7.99 -6.55 -3.39
C VAL A 118 9.36 -6.98 -2.87
N GLN A 119 9.59 -6.79 -1.58
CA GLN A 119 10.77 -7.30 -0.91
C GLN A 119 10.61 -8.81 -0.75
N GLN A 120 11.59 -9.56 -1.27
CA GLN A 120 11.59 -11.01 -1.15
C GLN A 120 11.65 -11.40 0.34
N GLN A 121 10.66 -12.16 0.78
CA GLN A 121 10.53 -12.67 2.14
C GLN A 121 10.33 -14.18 2.10
N ILE A 122 10.99 -14.90 3.00
CA ILE A 122 10.78 -16.34 3.17
C ILE A 122 9.66 -16.50 4.19
N ASN A 123 8.51 -16.99 3.72
CA ASN A 123 7.38 -17.33 4.56
C ASN A 123 7.35 -18.86 4.75
N VAL A 124 7.47 -19.31 5.99
CA VAL A 124 7.44 -20.73 6.34
C VAL A 124 6.11 -21.02 7.02
N PHE A 125 5.29 -21.83 6.37
CA PHE A 125 4.01 -22.28 6.91
C PHE A 125 4.19 -23.64 7.57
N LYS A 126 3.73 -23.79 8.81
CA LYS A 126 3.60 -25.12 9.43
C LYS A 126 2.22 -25.67 9.13
N LEU A 127 2.16 -26.76 8.38
CA LEU A 127 0.92 -27.50 8.13
C LEU A 127 0.72 -28.54 9.22
N ASP A 128 -0.40 -28.48 9.93
CA ASP A 128 -0.88 -29.62 10.70
C ASP A 128 -1.70 -30.52 9.77
N ALA A 129 -1.09 -31.64 9.36
CA ALA A 129 -1.70 -32.61 8.46
C ALA A 129 -2.93 -33.33 9.05
N ARG A 130 -3.15 -33.27 10.38
CA ARG A 130 -4.33 -33.89 11.02
C ARG A 130 -5.58 -33.02 10.87
N THR A 131 -5.39 -31.71 10.85
CA THR A 131 -6.47 -30.71 10.80
C THR A 131 -6.53 -29.99 9.45
N ASN A 132 -5.54 -30.22 8.58
CA ASN A 132 -5.34 -29.48 7.33
C ASN A 132 -5.33 -27.96 7.56
N SER A 133 -4.69 -27.53 8.65
CA SER A 133 -4.63 -26.13 9.07
C SER A 133 -3.20 -25.62 9.16
N PHE A 134 -2.99 -24.35 8.83
CA PHE A 134 -1.70 -23.70 8.86
C PHE A 134 -1.48 -22.87 10.14
N SER A 135 -0.24 -22.83 10.62
CA SER A 135 0.23 -21.92 11.67
C SER A 135 1.43 -21.12 11.17
N ASN A 136 1.42 -19.80 11.40
CA ASN A 136 2.50 -18.90 11.02
C ASN A 136 3.51 -18.75 12.17
N ASP A 137 4.78 -19.05 11.91
CA ASP A 137 5.91 -18.57 12.71
C ASP A 137 6.64 -17.48 11.91
N VAL A 138 6.62 -16.23 12.39
CA VAL A 138 7.35 -15.12 11.76
C VAL A 138 8.82 -15.21 12.18
N ILE A 139 9.68 -15.78 11.34
CA ILE A 139 11.13 -15.78 11.57
C ILE A 139 11.71 -14.48 11.00
N SER A 140 12.02 -13.53 11.89
CA SER A 140 12.84 -12.37 11.52
C SER A 140 14.31 -12.80 11.46
N THR A 141 14.94 -12.80 10.28
CA THR A 141 16.39 -12.94 10.20
C THR A 141 17.07 -11.58 10.41
N PRO A 142 17.99 -11.42 11.39
CA PRO A 142 18.87 -10.26 11.46
C PRO A 142 19.89 -10.37 10.32
N GLY A 143 20.12 -9.25 9.63
CA GLY A 143 20.76 -9.24 8.31
C GLY A 143 22.13 -9.90 8.20
N ASN A 144 22.31 -10.70 7.15
CA ASN A 144 23.57 -10.88 6.41
C ASN A 144 23.29 -11.53 5.04
N PRO A 145 23.70 -10.95 3.89
CA PRO A 145 23.35 -11.45 2.55
C PRO A 145 24.33 -12.49 1.98
N SER A 146 25.07 -13.23 2.81
CA SER A 146 26.04 -14.21 2.32
C SER A 146 25.92 -15.53 3.07
N ALA A 147 25.61 -16.58 2.30
CA ALA A 147 25.49 -17.98 2.70
C ALA A 147 24.32 -18.28 3.65
N ASN A 148 23.42 -19.16 3.20
CA ASN A 148 23.34 -20.48 3.82
C ASN A 148 22.42 -21.39 3.00
N SER A 149 23.05 -22.41 2.41
CA SER A 149 22.42 -23.67 2.09
C SER A 149 21.84 -24.27 3.36
N TYR A 150 20.57 -24.69 3.34
CA TYR A 150 20.02 -25.56 4.38
C TYR A 150 19.37 -26.79 3.77
N SER A 151 19.83 -27.92 4.29
CA SER A 151 19.41 -29.28 4.00
C SER A 151 18.00 -29.55 4.56
N VAL A 152 17.11 -29.99 3.69
CA VAL A 152 15.83 -30.61 4.09
C VAL A 152 16.16 -31.95 4.77
N GLN A 153 15.98 -32.04 6.08
CA GLN A 153 15.90 -33.34 6.74
C GLN A 153 14.47 -33.87 6.57
N THR A 154 14.30 -34.78 5.63
CA THR A 154 13.11 -35.63 5.55
C THR A 154 13.17 -36.65 6.68
N GLN A 155 12.33 -36.49 7.70
CA GLN A 155 12.03 -37.57 8.63
C GLN A 155 11.21 -38.63 7.88
N LYS A 156 11.85 -39.76 7.63
CA LYS A 156 11.25 -40.98 7.07
C LYS A 156 10.53 -41.70 8.21
N ASN A 157 9.21 -41.86 8.11
CA ASN A 157 8.48 -42.92 8.80
C ASN A 157 8.49 -44.18 7.95
#